data_AF-X1SGL7-F1
#
_entry.id   AF-X1SGL7-F1
#
_cell.length_a   1.000
_cell.length_b   1.000
_cell.length_c   1.000
_cell.angle_alpha   90.00
_cell.angle_beta   90.00
_cell.angle_gamma   90.00
#
_symmetry.space_group_name_H-M   'P 1'
#
loop_
_entity.id
_entity.type
_entity.pdbx_description
1 polymer ?
#
loop_
_entity_poly.entity_id
_entity_poly.type
_entity_poly.pdbx_seq_one_letter_code
_entity_poly.pdbx_strand_id
1 'polypeptide(L)'
;ECIGVIGAGTQGRMQVEYLAPVIDCKEVMVWGMNQNELDDYKKDMEPLGYRIQTTLNTEDIADRCNLIVTATPSKSPLLSADKVRKGTHITAMGSDTQEKNELDPKILQEADIVVADSISQCLLRGEIHQALKAGVLEKERIVELGNVIAKPELRRISEEQITIADLTGVAVQDIQIAKAVYHALKLKEV
;
A
#
# COMPACT_ATOMS: atom_id res chain seq x y z
N GLU A 1 5.14 -1.09 17.44
CA GLU A 1 4.87 -1.16 15.98
C GLU A 1 4.20 0.13 15.56
N CYS A 2 4.43 0.61 14.34
CA CYS A 2 3.89 1.87 13.83
C CYS A 2 3.54 1.69 12.36
N ILE A 3 2.36 2.18 11.96
CA ILE A 3 1.93 2.20 10.57
C ILE A 3 2.52 3.45 9.92
N GLY A 4 3.20 3.27 8.80
CA GLY A 4 3.70 4.36 7.96
C GLY A 4 2.70 4.66 6.85
N VAL A 5 2.35 5.93 6.65
CA VAL A 5 1.49 6.36 5.55
C VAL A 5 2.21 7.43 4.75
N ILE A 6 2.45 7.18 3.48
CA ILE A 6 2.97 8.16 2.53
C ILE A 6 1.79 8.64 1.70
N GLY A 7 1.27 9.82 2.02
CA GLY A 7 0.09 10.41 1.39
C GLY A 7 -1.04 10.67 2.39
N ALA A 8 -1.21 11.93 2.79
CA ALA A 8 -2.23 12.35 3.77
C ALA A 8 -3.57 12.70 3.10
N GLY A 9 -3.94 12.00 2.03
CA GLY A 9 -5.23 12.14 1.33
C GLY A 9 -6.32 11.18 1.83
N THR A 10 -7.40 11.04 1.05
CA THR A 10 -8.53 10.15 1.37
C THR A 10 -8.11 8.69 1.50
N GLN A 11 -7.35 8.17 0.53
CA GLN A 11 -6.88 6.78 0.56
C GLN A 11 -5.98 6.51 1.77
N GLY A 12 -5.06 7.43 2.09
CA GLY A 12 -4.19 7.29 3.27
C GLY A 12 -4.95 7.23 4.60
N ARG A 13 -6.11 7.87 4.72
CA ARG A 13 -7.00 7.74 5.90
C ARG A 13 -7.72 6.39 5.89
N MET A 14 -8.39 6.08 4.78
CA MET A 14 -9.20 4.87 4.64
C MET A 14 -8.39 3.59 4.83
N GLN A 15 -7.14 3.54 4.34
CA GLN A 15 -6.27 2.38 4.52
C GLN A 15 -5.92 2.12 5.98
N VAL A 16 -5.68 3.17 6.77
CA VAL A 16 -5.43 3.02 8.21
C VAL A 16 -6.67 2.49 8.94
N GLU A 17 -7.86 2.95 8.56
CA GLU A 17 -9.12 2.44 9.10
C GLU A 17 -9.36 0.97 8.71
N TYR A 18 -9.10 0.60 7.45
CA TYR A 18 -9.27 -0.76 6.97
C TYR A 18 -8.22 -1.75 7.48
N LEU A 19 -7.10 -1.27 8.00
CA LEU A 19 -6.12 -2.08 8.70
C LEU A 19 -6.54 -2.41 10.14
N ALA A 20 -7.42 -1.63 10.77
CA ALA A 20 -7.85 -1.85 12.16
C ALA A 20 -8.36 -3.27 12.49
N PRO A 21 -9.17 -3.94 11.64
CA PRO A 21 -9.59 -5.33 11.90
C PRO A 21 -8.49 -6.38 11.65
N VAL A 22 -7.38 -5.99 11.02
CA VAL A 22 -6.28 -6.91 10.65
C VAL A 22 -5.10 -6.76 11.61
N ILE A 23 -4.86 -5.56 12.13
CA ILE A 23 -3.67 -5.20 12.92
C ILE A 23 -4.08 -4.34 14.11
N ASP A 24 -3.69 -4.78 15.31
CA ASP A 24 -3.89 -4.02 16.55
C ASP A 24 -2.79 -2.99 16.76
N CYS A 25 -2.77 -1.95 15.91
CA CYS A 25 -1.83 -0.83 16.01
C CYS A 25 -2.57 0.51 15.94
N LYS A 26 -2.29 1.39 16.91
CA LYS A 26 -2.84 2.75 16.97
C LYS A 26 -1.81 3.85 16.73
N GLU A 27 -0.52 3.51 16.62
CA GLU A 27 0.54 4.45 16.29
C GLU A 27 0.65 4.57 14.76
N VAL A 28 0.48 5.79 14.25
CA VAL A 28 0.57 6.08 12.81
C VAL A 28 1.54 7.23 12.61
N MET A 29 2.49 7.06 11.71
CA MET A 29 3.34 8.12 11.21
C MET A 29 2.92 8.43 9.77
N VAL A 30 2.58 9.69 9.50
CA VAL A 30 2.08 10.13 8.20
C VAL A 30 2.99 11.18 7.59
N TRP A 31 3.33 10.97 6.32
CA TRP A 31 3.98 11.93 5.46
C TRP A 31 2.94 12.61 4.55
N GLY A 32 3.14 13.91 4.33
CA GLY A 32 2.29 14.75 3.48
C GLY A 32 3.10 15.88 2.85
N MET A 33 2.48 16.61 1.92
CA MET A 33 3.19 17.62 1.13
C MET A 33 3.45 18.92 1.90
N ASN A 34 2.62 19.21 2.89
CA ASN A 34 2.70 20.42 3.71
C ASN A 34 2.01 20.23 5.06
N GLN A 35 2.24 21.16 5.98
CA GLN A 35 1.72 21.08 7.34
C GLN A 35 0.19 21.13 7.43
N ASN A 36 -0.48 21.90 6.55
CA ASN A 36 -1.95 22.01 6.61
C ASN A 36 -2.62 20.67 6.31
N GLU A 37 -2.15 19.94 5.31
CA GLU A 37 -2.65 18.59 4.98
C GLU A 37 -2.47 17.62 6.15
N LEU A 38 -1.34 17.72 6.85
CA LEU A 38 -1.00 16.89 8.00
C LEU A 38 -1.84 17.25 9.24
N ASP A 39 -2.14 18.53 9.44
CA ASP A 39 -3.01 18.99 10.51
C ASP A 39 -4.45 18.54 10.28
N ASP A 40 -4.94 18.57 9.03
CA ASP A 40 -6.24 18.01 8.66
C ASP A 40 -6.27 16.49 8.87
N TYR A 41 -5.21 15.77 8.50
CA TYR A 41 -5.12 14.32 8.73
C TYR A 41 -5.19 13.98 10.22
N LYS A 42 -4.43 14.71 11.06
CA LYS A 42 -4.48 14.58 12.52
C LYS A 42 -5.89 14.80 13.06
N LYS A 43 -6.50 15.92 12.67
CA LYS A 43 -7.84 16.30 13.11
C LYS A 43 -8.90 15.25 12.79
N ASP A 44 -8.79 14.58 11.65
CA ASP A 44 -9.73 13.54 11.24
C ASP A 44 -9.49 12.20 11.95
N MET A 45 -8.22 11.82 12.15
CA MET A 45 -7.86 10.47 12.59
C MET A 45 -7.70 10.32 14.11
N GLU A 46 -7.30 11.36 14.83
CA GLU A 46 -7.16 11.31 16.29
C GLU A 46 -8.50 11.01 17.02
N PRO A 47 -9.66 11.56 16.61
CA PRO A 47 -10.95 11.20 17.19
C PRO A 47 -11.34 9.71 17.02
N LEU A 48 -10.74 9.01 16.04
CA LEU A 48 -10.92 7.58 15.82
C LEU A 48 -10.02 6.72 16.73
N GLY A 49 -9.22 7.36 17.60
CA GLY A 49 -8.36 6.72 18.58
C GLY A 49 -6.94 6.41 18.10
N TYR A 50 -6.52 6.96 16.97
CA TYR A 50 -5.13 6.85 16.50
C TYR A 50 -4.23 7.93 17.12
N ARG A 51 -2.96 7.60 17.33
CA ARG A 51 -1.92 8.55 17.73
C ARG A 51 -1.10 8.91 16.49
N ILE A 52 -1.28 10.14 16.00
CA ILE A 52 -0.74 10.55 14.72
C ILE A 52 0.54 11.36 14.90
N GLN A 53 1.62 10.87 14.31
CA GLN A 53 2.88 11.58 14.18
C GLN A 53 3.03 12.02 12.72
N THR A 54 3.45 13.26 12.50
CA THR A 54 3.50 13.86 11.17
C THR A 54 4.95 14.14 10.80
N THR A 55 5.31 13.90 9.55
CA THR A 55 6.62 14.24 9.01
C THR A 55 6.49 14.82 7.60
N LEU A 56 7.46 15.63 7.20
CA LEU A 56 7.65 16.09 5.83
C LEU A 56 8.77 15.33 5.12
N ASN A 57 9.42 14.39 5.80
CA ASN A 57 10.48 13.53 5.28
C ASN A 57 10.01 12.07 5.24
N THR A 58 10.03 11.46 4.06
CA THR A 58 9.61 10.07 3.87
C THR A 58 10.60 9.07 4.49
N GLU A 59 11.86 9.46 4.67
CA GLU A 59 12.85 8.56 5.31
C GLU A 59 12.49 8.26 6.77
N ASP A 60 11.91 9.22 7.49
CA ASP A 60 11.45 9.03 8.87
C ASP A 60 10.41 7.89 8.97
N ILE A 61 9.60 7.70 7.91
CA ILE A 61 8.64 6.61 7.82
C ILE A 61 9.37 5.27 7.73
N ALA A 62 10.37 5.16 6.85
CA ALA A 62 11.15 3.94 6.62
C ALA A 62 11.93 3.51 7.87
N ASP A 63 12.49 4.50 8.58
CA ASP A 63 13.28 4.30 9.80
C ASP A 63 12.45 3.76 10.96
N ARG A 64 11.17 4.14 11.03
CA ARG A 64 10.31 3.82 12.17
C ARG A 64 9.26 2.76 11.91
N CYS A 65 8.75 2.68 10.69
CA CYS A 65 7.63 1.80 10.32
C CYS A 65 8.15 0.60 9.53
N ASN A 66 7.52 -0.55 9.74
CA ASN A 66 7.72 -1.79 8.97
C ASN A 66 6.42 -2.26 8.29
N LEU A 67 5.33 -1.53 8.48
CA LEU A 67 4.12 -1.61 7.68
C LEU A 67 3.90 -0.24 7.05
N ILE A 68 4.04 -0.15 5.74
CA ILE A 68 3.98 1.12 5.01
C ILE A 68 2.87 1.05 3.96
N VAL A 69 2.05 2.08 3.90
CA VAL A 69 1.06 2.30 2.85
C VAL A 69 1.48 3.52 2.04
N THR A 70 1.54 3.40 0.71
CA THR A 70 1.76 4.54 -0.19
C THR A 70 0.48 4.81 -0.98
N ALA A 71 0.05 6.08 -1.02
CA ALA A 71 -1.23 6.49 -1.60
C ALA A 71 -1.17 7.91 -2.17
N THR A 72 -0.17 8.19 -2.99
CA THR A 72 0.13 9.49 -3.60
C THR A 72 0.00 9.46 -5.13
N PRO A 73 -0.20 10.62 -5.78
CA PRO A 73 -0.12 10.72 -7.23
C PRO A 73 1.32 10.93 -7.75
N SER A 74 2.35 10.56 -6.96
CA SER A 74 3.75 10.85 -7.31
C SER A 74 4.16 10.20 -8.63
N LYS A 75 5.05 10.88 -9.37
CA LYS A 75 5.70 10.39 -10.59
C LYS A 75 7.19 10.11 -10.40
N SER A 76 7.65 10.20 -9.16
CA SER A 76 9.03 9.99 -8.76
C SER A 76 9.06 9.25 -7.42
N PRO A 77 10.03 8.34 -7.22
CA PRO A 77 10.18 7.62 -5.95
C PRO A 77 10.12 8.56 -4.75
N LEU A 78 9.27 8.20 -3.78
CA LEU A 78 9.18 8.82 -2.46
C LEU A 78 9.91 7.99 -1.40
N LEU A 79 10.06 6.68 -1.64
CA LEU A 79 10.79 5.76 -0.78
C LEU A 79 12.02 5.22 -1.49
N SER A 80 13.19 5.35 -0.87
CA SER A 80 14.47 4.86 -1.39
C SER A 80 14.75 3.43 -0.91
N ALA A 81 15.36 2.60 -1.76
CA ALA A 81 15.62 1.20 -1.44
C ALA A 81 16.55 1.00 -0.23
N ASP A 82 17.58 1.83 -0.09
CA ASP A 82 18.56 1.78 1.00
C ASP A 82 17.97 2.06 2.39
N LYS A 83 16.74 2.58 2.44
CA LYS A 83 16.02 2.89 3.67
C LYS A 83 15.02 1.81 4.07
N VAL A 84 14.66 0.90 3.16
CA VAL A 84 13.71 -0.16 3.47
C VAL A 84 14.38 -1.24 4.31
N ARG A 85 13.86 -1.43 5.52
CA ARG A 85 14.41 -2.41 6.47
C ARG A 85 13.86 -3.80 6.17
N LYS A 86 14.63 -4.83 6.54
CA LYS A 86 14.13 -6.20 6.59
C LYS A 86 12.84 -6.28 7.40
N GLY A 87 11.95 -7.16 6.96
CA GLY A 87 10.63 -7.33 7.55
C GLY A 87 9.57 -6.34 7.10
N THR A 88 9.92 -5.34 6.30
CA THR A 88 8.94 -4.33 5.86
C THR A 88 7.88 -4.93 4.94
N HIS A 89 6.60 -4.69 5.23
CA HIS A 89 5.49 -4.83 4.28
C HIS A 89 5.14 -3.47 3.70
N ILE A 90 4.98 -3.39 2.37
CA ILE A 90 4.53 -2.20 1.67
C ILE A 90 3.26 -2.52 0.89
N THR A 91 2.17 -1.80 1.16
CA THR A 91 0.98 -1.77 0.31
C THR A 91 1.03 -0.50 -0.54
N ALA A 92 1.34 -0.65 -1.83
CA ALA A 92 1.40 0.46 -2.77
C ALA A 92 0.05 0.61 -3.50
N MET A 93 -0.55 1.79 -3.37
CA MET A 93 -1.90 2.08 -3.89
C MET A 93 -1.98 3.28 -4.82
N GLY A 94 -0.99 4.18 -4.78
CA GLY A 94 -1.07 5.44 -5.50
C GLY A 94 -0.79 5.32 -7.00
N SER A 95 0.02 4.32 -7.37
CA SER A 95 0.51 4.12 -8.74
C SER A 95 -0.42 3.24 -9.57
N ASP A 96 -1.36 3.89 -10.27
CA ASP A 96 -2.38 3.25 -11.12
C ASP A 96 -2.31 3.71 -12.59
N THR A 97 -1.25 4.45 -12.95
CA THR A 97 -0.97 4.87 -14.34
C THR A 97 0.46 4.48 -14.76
N GLN A 98 0.80 4.74 -16.03
CA GLN A 98 2.13 4.46 -16.59
C GLN A 98 3.22 5.41 -16.09
N GLU A 99 2.85 6.60 -15.64
CA GLU A 99 3.79 7.65 -15.26
C GLU A 99 3.99 7.74 -13.75
N LYS A 100 3.02 7.22 -12.98
CA LYS A 100 3.12 7.24 -11.52
C LYS A 100 4.16 6.24 -11.05
N ASN A 101 4.82 6.61 -9.96
CA ASN A 101 5.83 5.81 -9.27
C ASN A 101 6.03 6.38 -7.86
N GLU A 102 5.83 5.57 -6.84
CA GLU A 102 6.01 5.92 -5.43
C GLU A 102 7.25 5.27 -4.83
N LEU A 103 7.68 4.12 -5.34
CA LEU A 103 8.81 3.36 -4.83
C LEU A 103 10.01 3.46 -5.77
N ASP A 104 11.21 3.44 -5.22
CA ASP A 104 12.39 3.11 -6.01
C ASP A 104 12.20 1.68 -6.58
N PRO A 105 12.29 1.48 -7.91
CA PRO A 105 12.27 0.16 -8.54
C PRO A 105 13.11 -0.91 -7.86
N LYS A 106 14.23 -0.54 -7.23
CA LYS A 106 15.09 -1.46 -6.48
C LYS A 106 14.42 -2.06 -5.25
N ILE A 107 13.42 -1.40 -4.67
CA ILE A 107 12.62 -1.98 -3.58
C ILE A 107 11.92 -3.27 -4.06
N LEU A 108 11.42 -3.29 -5.30
CA LEU A 108 10.81 -4.49 -5.88
C LEU A 108 11.84 -5.55 -6.25
N GLN A 109 13.06 -5.15 -6.58
CA GLN A 109 14.17 -6.08 -6.79
C GLN A 109 14.53 -6.82 -5.48
N GLU A 110 14.61 -6.08 -4.38
CA GLU A 110 15.01 -6.57 -3.05
C GLU A 110 13.88 -7.29 -2.30
N ALA A 111 12.62 -7.06 -2.67
CA ALA A 111 11.48 -7.72 -2.06
C ALA A 111 11.53 -9.24 -2.24
N ASP A 112 11.28 -9.98 -1.16
CA ASP A 112 11.16 -11.44 -1.19
C ASP A 112 9.86 -11.88 -1.88
N ILE A 113 8.79 -11.10 -1.73
CA ILE A 113 7.48 -11.38 -2.33
C ILE A 113 6.93 -10.11 -2.98
N VAL A 114 6.62 -10.19 -4.27
CA VAL A 114 5.97 -9.12 -5.03
C VAL A 114 4.61 -9.60 -5.50
N VAL A 115 3.56 -8.98 -4.96
CA VAL A 115 2.17 -9.33 -5.22
C VAL A 115 1.53 -8.27 -6.12
N ALA A 116 0.94 -8.70 -7.22
CA ALA A 116 0.07 -7.87 -8.06
C ALA A 116 -1.40 -8.15 -7.74
N ASP A 117 -2.27 -7.14 -7.78
CA ASP A 117 -3.72 -7.40 -7.80
C ASP A 117 -4.17 -8.08 -9.11
N SER A 118 -3.57 -7.70 -10.22
CA SER A 118 -3.70 -8.32 -11.55
C SER A 118 -2.38 -8.21 -12.29
N ILE A 119 -1.74 -9.34 -12.61
CA ILE A 119 -0.48 -9.31 -13.37
C ILE A 119 -0.70 -8.57 -14.69
N SER A 120 -1.79 -8.85 -15.40
CA SER A 120 -2.05 -8.24 -16.71
C SER A 120 -2.12 -6.70 -16.67
N GLN A 121 -2.60 -6.11 -15.57
CA GLN A 121 -2.63 -4.66 -15.39
C GLN A 121 -1.28 -4.14 -14.89
N CYS A 122 -0.68 -4.76 -13.88
CA CYS A 122 0.61 -4.37 -13.31
C CYS A 122 1.79 -4.45 -14.31
N LEU A 123 1.67 -5.22 -15.39
CA LEU A 123 2.65 -5.16 -16.49
C LEU A 123 2.60 -3.83 -17.27
N LEU A 124 1.48 -3.11 -17.21
CA LEU A 124 1.21 -1.91 -18.00
C LEU A 124 1.17 -0.62 -17.17
N ARG A 125 1.13 -0.69 -15.83
CA ARG A 125 1.04 0.44 -14.89
C ARG A 125 1.48 0.00 -13.49
N GLY A 126 1.65 0.94 -12.57
CA GLY A 126 1.98 0.64 -11.18
C GLY A 126 3.46 0.41 -10.91
N GLU A 127 3.77 0.06 -9.68
CA GLU A 127 5.16 -0.08 -9.21
C GLU A 127 5.89 -1.22 -9.96
N ILE A 128 5.18 -2.31 -10.23
CA ILE A 128 5.70 -3.45 -11.00
C ILE A 128 6.09 -3.02 -12.41
N HIS A 129 5.26 -2.21 -13.08
CA HIS A 129 5.58 -1.71 -14.41
C HIS A 129 6.88 -0.91 -14.42
N GLN A 130 7.08 -0.03 -13.43
CA GLN A 130 8.30 0.77 -13.33
C GLN A 130 9.53 -0.11 -13.07
N ALA A 131 9.41 -1.14 -12.22
CA ALA A 131 10.50 -2.08 -11.96
C ALA A 131 10.87 -2.94 -13.18
N LEU A 132 9.88 -3.41 -13.95
CA LEU A 132 10.09 -4.11 -15.21
C LEU A 132 10.76 -3.20 -16.25
N LYS A 133 10.29 -1.96 -16.37
CA LYS A 133 10.86 -0.96 -17.29
C LYS A 133 12.31 -0.60 -16.93
N ALA A 134 12.64 -0.58 -15.64
CA ALA A 134 14.01 -0.39 -15.15
C ALA A 134 14.90 -1.63 -15.32
N GLY A 135 14.34 -2.79 -15.70
CA GLY A 135 15.08 -4.04 -15.90
C GLY A 135 15.57 -4.70 -14.61
N VAL A 136 14.96 -4.38 -13.46
CA VAL A 136 15.39 -4.87 -12.14
C VAL A 136 14.48 -5.96 -11.57
N LEU A 137 13.31 -6.17 -12.17
CA LEU A 137 12.34 -7.21 -11.81
C LEU A 137 12.13 -8.15 -12.98
N GLU A 138 12.02 -9.44 -12.69
CA GLU A 138 11.64 -10.48 -13.65
C GLU A 138 10.15 -10.80 -13.49
N LYS A 139 9.44 -11.02 -14.60
CA LYS A 139 7.99 -11.23 -14.60
C LYS A 139 7.58 -12.46 -13.79
N GLU A 140 8.42 -13.48 -13.79
CA GLU A 140 8.22 -14.78 -13.15
C GLU A 140 8.23 -14.67 -11.62
N ARG A 141 8.76 -13.58 -11.07
CA ARG A 141 8.77 -13.30 -9.62
C ARG A 141 7.45 -12.73 -9.09
N ILE A 142 6.53 -12.35 -9.97
CA ILE A 142 5.28 -11.68 -9.61
C ILE A 142 4.21 -12.75 -9.34
N VAL A 143 3.54 -12.64 -8.19
CA VAL A 143 2.40 -13.50 -7.84
C VAL A 143 1.11 -12.69 -7.80
N GLU A 144 -0.01 -13.28 -8.23
CA GLU A 144 -1.32 -12.60 -8.11
C GLU A 144 -1.88 -12.72 -6.69
N LEU A 145 -2.52 -11.65 -6.21
CA LEU A 145 -3.14 -11.56 -4.89
C LEU A 145 -4.15 -12.70 -4.65
N GLY A 146 -4.94 -13.06 -5.66
CA GLY A 146 -5.87 -14.19 -5.58
C GLY A 146 -5.18 -15.53 -5.27
N ASN A 147 -3.97 -15.74 -5.82
CA ASN A 147 -3.16 -16.92 -5.52
C ASN A 147 -2.61 -16.88 -4.10
N VAL A 148 -2.12 -15.72 -3.62
CA VAL A 148 -1.64 -15.55 -2.24
C VAL A 148 -2.74 -15.81 -1.21
N ILE A 149 -3.97 -15.39 -1.52
CA ILE A 149 -5.15 -15.68 -0.69
C ILE A 149 -5.44 -17.19 -0.69
N ALA A 150 -5.43 -17.85 -1.85
CA ALA A 150 -5.78 -19.26 -1.96
C ALA A 150 -4.70 -20.24 -1.46
N LYS A 151 -3.42 -19.85 -1.52
CA LYS A 151 -2.26 -20.73 -1.34
C LYS A 151 -1.35 -20.20 -0.22
N PRO A 152 -1.43 -20.76 1.00
CA PRO A 152 -0.63 -20.31 2.14
C PRO A 152 0.88 -20.31 1.92
N GLU A 153 1.40 -21.19 1.07
CA GLU A 153 2.82 -21.30 0.73
C GLU A 153 3.37 -20.09 -0.04
N LEU A 154 2.50 -19.25 -0.61
CA LEU A 154 2.89 -17.99 -1.29
C LEU A 154 2.90 -16.79 -0.34
N ARG A 155 2.55 -16.97 0.94
CA ARG A 155 2.51 -15.89 1.92
C ARG A 155 3.88 -15.70 2.57
N ARG A 156 4.02 -14.61 3.33
CA ARG A 156 5.18 -14.36 4.18
C ARG A 156 5.39 -15.53 5.16
N ILE A 157 6.61 -16.02 5.24
CA ILE A 157 7.04 -17.15 6.10
C ILE A 157 8.09 -16.76 7.14
N SER A 158 8.60 -15.53 7.11
CA SER A 158 9.59 -15.02 8.07
C SER A 158 9.42 -13.53 8.32
N GLU A 159 9.74 -13.10 9.54
CA GLU A 159 9.72 -11.70 9.97
C GLU A 159 10.76 -10.83 9.26
N GLU A 160 11.76 -11.43 8.61
CA GLU A 160 12.80 -10.69 7.89
C GLU A 160 12.40 -10.37 6.44
N GLN A 161 11.35 -11.01 5.91
CA GLN A 161 11.00 -10.88 4.50
C GLN A 161 10.47 -9.47 4.17
N ILE A 162 10.94 -8.88 3.10
CA ILE A 162 10.34 -7.68 2.52
C ILE A 162 9.21 -8.12 1.59
N THR A 163 8.01 -7.56 1.76
CA THR A 163 6.86 -7.93 0.93
C THR A 163 6.18 -6.69 0.38
N ILE A 164 5.79 -6.74 -0.89
CA ILE A 164 5.15 -5.63 -1.59
C ILE A 164 3.85 -6.12 -2.20
N ALA A 165 2.78 -5.37 -2.00
CA ALA A 165 1.54 -5.49 -2.75
C ALA A 165 1.36 -4.23 -3.62
N ASP A 166 1.40 -4.40 -4.95
CA ASP A 166 1.12 -3.37 -5.95
C ASP A 166 -0.36 -3.48 -6.37
N LEU A 167 -1.18 -2.53 -5.92
CA LEU A 167 -2.62 -2.53 -6.07
C LEU A 167 -3.06 -1.40 -7.02
N THR A 168 -3.34 -1.77 -8.27
CA THR A 168 -3.68 -0.84 -9.35
C THR A 168 -5.19 -0.64 -9.55
N GLY A 169 -6.02 -1.48 -8.92
CA GLY A 169 -7.47 -1.50 -9.04
C GLY A 169 -7.94 -2.48 -10.11
N VAL A 170 -8.78 -3.44 -9.71
CA VAL A 170 -9.39 -4.44 -10.60
C VAL A 170 -10.91 -4.34 -10.57
N ALA A 171 -11.53 -4.30 -11.76
CA ALA A 171 -12.99 -4.14 -11.88
C ALA A 171 -13.80 -5.24 -11.16
N VAL A 172 -13.21 -6.42 -10.95
CA VAL A 172 -13.86 -7.50 -10.20
C VAL A 172 -14.13 -7.11 -8.75
N GLN A 173 -13.25 -6.33 -8.11
CA GLN A 173 -13.45 -5.86 -6.73
C GLN A 173 -14.67 -4.94 -6.66
N ASP A 174 -14.77 -3.96 -7.57
CA ASP A 174 -15.91 -3.04 -7.65
C ASP A 174 -17.23 -3.79 -7.87
N ILE A 175 -17.24 -4.76 -8.79
CA ILE A 175 -18.43 -5.55 -9.10
C ILE A 175 -18.88 -6.37 -7.88
N GLN A 176 -17.96 -6.95 -7.12
CA GLN A 176 -18.32 -7.71 -5.91
C GLN A 176 -18.83 -6.80 -4.79
N ILE A 177 -18.22 -5.63 -4.59
CA ILE A 177 -18.71 -4.63 -3.64
C ILE A 177 -20.11 -4.15 -4.03
N ALA A 178 -20.32 -3.80 -5.29
CA ALA A 178 -21.63 -3.37 -5.80
C ALA A 178 -22.71 -4.45 -5.63
N LYS A 179 -22.37 -5.72 -5.89
CA LYS A 179 -23.27 -6.86 -5.64
C LYS A 179 -23.61 -6.99 -4.15
N ALA A 180 -22.62 -6.91 -3.27
CA ALA A 180 -22.84 -7.02 -1.83
C ALA A 180 -23.77 -5.91 -1.32
N VAL A 181 -23.55 -4.66 -1.75
CA VAL A 181 -24.42 -3.53 -1.42
C VAL A 181 -25.83 -3.73 -1.96
N TYR A 182 -25.97 -4.14 -3.22
CA TYR A 182 -27.27 -4.42 -3.84
C TYR A 182 -28.07 -5.48 -3.07
N HIS A 183 -27.42 -6.59 -2.69
CA HIS A 183 -28.06 -7.64 -1.91
C HIS A 183 -28.47 -7.16 -0.51
N ALA A 184 -27.61 -6.39 0.17
CA ALA A 184 -27.91 -5.84 1.48
C ALA A 184 -29.11 -4.87 1.47
N LEU A 185 -29.30 -4.10 0.39
CA LEU A 185 -30.45 -3.22 0.22
C LEU A 185 -31.73 -3.99 -0.09
N LYS A 186 -31.67 -4.98 -1.00
CA LYS A 186 -32.84 -5.82 -1.31
C LYS A 186 -33.38 -6.57 -0.09
N LEU A 187 -32.50 -7.03 0.80
CA LEU A 187 -32.91 -7.70 2.04
C LEU A 187 -33.56 -6.75 3.06
N LYS A 188 -33.40 -5.43 2.94
CA LYS A 188 -34.04 -4.44 3.81
C LYS A 188 -35.43 -4.00 3.33
N GLU A 189 -35.79 -4.32 2.09
CA GLU A 189 -37.10 -4.03 1.50
C GLU A 189 -38.14 -5.15 1.74
N VAL A 190 -37.76 -6.23 2.45
CA VAL A 190 -38.60 -7.36 2.87
C VAL A 190 -38.74 -7.36 4.38
#